data_AF-W4QKU7-F1
#
_entry.id   AF-W4QKU7-F1
#
_cell.length_a   1.000
_cell.length_b   1.000
_cell.length_c   1.000
_cell.angle_alpha   90.00
_cell.angle_beta   90.00
_cell.angle_gamma   90.00
#
_symmetry.space_group_name_H-M   'P 1'
#
loop_
_entity.id
_entity.type
_entity.pdbx_description
1 polymer ?
#
loop_
_entity_poly.entity_id
_entity_poly.type
_entity_poly.pdbx_seq_one_letter_code
_entity_poly.pdbx_strand_id
1 'polypeptide(L)'
;MSSKGTTKEAILTTSIHLFNKYGFDQVTINQICKEINVTKTAFYYHFKSKDELISEFFSFDNMISNTDLLDILTVTDYADQAMKAMEIYVKHMVRFGVEMTRENYRIHLRNQVLPLDKGKSSLLNSIIPTLVQRAKDAGHINNPASAEDLLDSMCIIANGVILNWAVTDGKFDVLEEVRKRFEILLVLKDE
;
A
#
# COMPACT_ATOMS: atom_id res chain seq x y z
N MET A 1 -30.22 -12.21 12.23
CA MET A 1 -28.90 -12.05 12.90
C MET A 1 -27.83 -12.12 11.81
N SER A 2 -27.28 -10.98 11.40
CA SER A 2 -26.44 -10.84 10.20
C SER A 2 -24.95 -10.84 10.60
N SER A 3 -24.35 -12.02 10.76
CA SER A 3 -22.88 -12.15 10.94
C SER A 3 -22.18 -12.21 9.58
N LYS A 4 -22.23 -11.11 8.83
CA LYS A 4 -21.33 -10.87 7.69
C LYS A 4 -19.93 -10.39 8.14
N GLY A 5 -19.60 -10.51 9.43
CA GLY A 5 -18.20 -10.65 9.86
C GLY A 5 -17.78 -12.09 9.56
N THR A 6 -17.36 -12.32 8.33
CA THR A 6 -17.44 -13.62 7.63
C THR A 6 -16.22 -14.51 7.87
N THR A 7 -16.37 -15.82 7.62
CA THR A 7 -15.26 -16.78 7.48
C THR A 7 -14.07 -16.25 6.68
N LYS A 8 -14.31 -15.40 5.67
CA LYS A 8 -13.28 -14.68 4.91
C LYS A 8 -12.37 -13.83 5.81
N GLU A 9 -12.94 -13.00 6.69
CA GLU A 9 -12.20 -12.14 7.62
C GLU A 9 -11.42 -12.96 8.65
N ALA A 10 -12.01 -14.05 9.14
CA ALA A 10 -11.33 -14.97 10.05
C ALA A 10 -10.12 -15.64 9.38
N ILE A 11 -10.26 -16.07 8.13
CA ILE A 11 -9.15 -16.60 7.31
C ILE A 11 -8.07 -15.53 7.15
N LEU A 12 -8.44 -14.31 6.76
CA LEU A 12 -7.50 -13.19 6.55
C LEU A 12 -6.71 -12.87 7.82
N THR A 13 -7.39 -12.58 8.91
CA THR A 13 -6.76 -12.16 10.18
C THR A 13 -5.83 -13.25 10.73
N THR A 14 -6.27 -14.51 10.69
CA THR A 14 -5.48 -15.65 11.17
C THR A 14 -4.26 -15.90 10.28
N SER A 15 -4.41 -15.76 8.97
CA SER A 15 -3.32 -15.97 8.02
C SER A 15 -2.20 -14.95 8.25
N ILE A 16 -2.51 -13.66 8.46
CA ILE A 16 -1.50 -12.64 8.80
C ILE A 16 -0.70 -13.05 10.03
N HIS A 17 -1.39 -13.46 11.10
CA HIS A 17 -0.74 -13.84 12.34
C HIS A 17 0.21 -15.03 12.13
N LEU A 18 -0.27 -16.07 11.44
CA LEU A 18 0.53 -17.27 11.17
C LEU A 18 1.73 -16.95 10.27
N PHE A 19 1.55 -16.15 9.22
CA PHE A 19 2.63 -15.77 8.30
C PHE A 19 3.71 -14.95 9.02
N ASN A 20 3.33 -13.96 9.82
CA ASN A 20 4.29 -13.18 10.59
C ASN A 20 5.02 -14.01 11.66
N LYS A 21 4.40 -15.08 12.18
CA LYS A 21 4.98 -15.92 13.23
C LYS A 21 5.90 -17.03 12.69
N TYR A 22 5.51 -17.67 11.59
CA TYR A 22 6.17 -18.88 11.10
C TYR A 22 6.81 -18.71 9.71
N GLY A 23 6.61 -17.57 9.05
CA GLY A 23 7.02 -17.33 7.66
C GLY A 23 6.00 -17.85 6.66
N PHE A 24 5.87 -17.14 5.54
CA PHE A 24 4.83 -17.42 4.54
C PHE A 24 4.94 -18.83 3.95
N ASP A 25 6.14 -19.29 3.61
CA ASP A 25 6.34 -20.59 2.99
C ASP A 25 6.04 -21.77 3.94
N GLN A 26 6.26 -21.60 5.25
CA GLN A 26 6.07 -22.66 6.25
C GLN A 26 4.59 -22.87 6.62
N VAL A 27 3.77 -21.82 6.53
CA VAL A 27 2.35 -21.92 6.87
C VAL A 27 1.58 -22.62 5.76
N THR A 28 0.80 -23.64 6.13
CA THR A 28 -0.06 -24.36 5.19
C THR A 28 -1.52 -23.90 5.30
N ILE A 29 -2.28 -24.03 4.20
CA ILE A 29 -3.75 -23.81 4.21
C ILE A 29 -4.43 -24.68 5.28
N ASN A 30 -3.95 -25.92 5.46
CA ASN A 30 -4.43 -26.81 6.52
C ASN A 30 -4.25 -26.23 7.92
N GLN A 31 -3.11 -25.61 8.19
CA GLN A 31 -2.82 -24.99 9.47
C GLN A 31 -3.75 -23.80 9.73
N ILE A 32 -3.93 -22.94 8.72
CA ILE A 32 -4.89 -21.83 8.77
C ILE A 32 -6.30 -22.36 9.07
N CYS A 33 -6.77 -23.35 8.31
CA CYS A 33 -8.08 -23.96 8.47
C CYS A 33 -8.30 -24.54 9.88
N LYS A 34 -7.30 -25.23 10.42
CA LYS A 34 -7.36 -25.82 11.77
C LYS A 34 -7.47 -24.76 12.85
N GLU A 35 -6.72 -23.66 12.73
CA GLU A 35 -6.68 -22.59 13.73
C GLU A 35 -8.06 -21.92 13.92
N ILE A 36 -8.85 -21.81 12.85
CA ILE A 36 -10.21 -21.21 12.89
C ILE A 36 -11.34 -22.23 12.73
N ASN A 37 -11.04 -23.54 12.85
CA ASN A 37 -12.01 -24.63 12.75
C ASN A 37 -12.90 -24.59 11.49
N VAL A 38 -12.29 -24.41 10.32
CA VAL A 38 -12.98 -24.49 9.01
C VAL A 38 -12.38 -25.58 8.12
N THR A 39 -13.10 -26.00 7.09
CA THR A 39 -12.61 -26.99 6.13
C THR A 39 -11.74 -26.35 5.05
N LYS A 40 -10.90 -27.13 4.37
CA LYS A 40 -10.22 -26.67 3.14
C LYS A 40 -11.21 -26.20 2.08
N THR A 41 -12.34 -26.87 1.94
CA THR A 41 -13.39 -26.47 0.98
C THR A 41 -13.91 -25.08 1.30
N ALA A 42 -14.14 -24.76 2.58
CA ALA A 42 -14.53 -23.42 3.01
C ALA A 42 -13.44 -22.38 2.74
N PHE A 43 -12.16 -22.74 2.91
CA PHE A 43 -11.06 -21.88 2.51
C PHE A 43 -11.08 -21.61 1.00
N TYR A 44 -11.12 -22.66 0.18
CA TYR A 44 -11.10 -22.56 -1.28
C TYR A 44 -12.34 -21.89 -1.88
N TYR A 45 -13.44 -21.84 -1.13
CA TYR A 45 -14.60 -21.03 -1.49
C TYR A 45 -14.29 -19.52 -1.49
N HIS A 46 -13.40 -19.07 -0.60
CA HIS A 46 -13.02 -17.67 -0.47
C HIS A 46 -11.71 -17.32 -1.20
N PHE A 47 -10.73 -18.22 -1.19
CA PHE A 47 -9.38 -17.98 -1.72
C PHE A 47 -8.84 -19.23 -2.44
N LYS A 48 -8.42 -19.06 -3.68
CA LYS A 48 -7.82 -20.07 -4.54
C LYS A 48 -6.40 -20.45 -4.09
N SER A 49 -5.68 -19.54 -3.43
CA SER A 49 -4.29 -19.77 -3.00
C SER A 49 -3.87 -18.88 -1.83
N LYS A 50 -2.68 -19.14 -1.25
CA LYS A 50 -2.06 -18.23 -0.28
C LYS A 50 -1.69 -16.88 -0.92
N ASP A 51 -1.30 -16.88 -2.19
CA ASP A 51 -0.94 -15.67 -2.93
C ASP A 51 -2.14 -14.73 -3.13
N GLU A 52 -3.35 -15.30 -3.25
CA GLU A 52 -4.59 -14.52 -3.27
C GLU A 52 -4.88 -13.87 -1.92
N LEU A 53 -4.53 -14.50 -0.79
CA LEU A 53 -4.61 -13.86 0.52
C LEU A 53 -3.71 -12.62 0.58
N ILE A 54 -2.48 -12.73 0.08
CA ILE A 54 -1.55 -11.60 0.04
C ILE A 54 -2.15 -10.46 -0.80
N SER A 55 -2.61 -10.77 -2.02
CA SER A 55 -3.25 -9.78 -2.89
C SER A 55 -4.46 -9.11 -2.21
N GLU A 56 -5.26 -9.86 -1.44
CA GLU A 56 -6.42 -9.31 -0.72
C GLU A 56 -5.99 -8.38 0.43
N PHE A 57 -4.93 -8.69 1.17
CA PHE A 57 -4.43 -7.84 2.25
C PHE A 57 -4.00 -6.45 1.76
N PHE A 58 -3.34 -6.43 0.60
CA PHE A 58 -2.80 -5.25 -0.04
C PHE A 58 -3.75 -4.66 -1.11
N SER A 59 -5.04 -5.06 -1.10
CA SER A 59 -6.02 -4.53 -2.04
C SER A 59 -6.30 -3.05 -1.78
N PHE A 60 -6.35 -2.28 -2.87
CA PHE A 60 -6.68 -0.86 -2.88
C PHE A 60 -8.10 -0.56 -2.36
N ASP A 61 -9.02 -1.52 -2.43
CA ASP A 61 -10.41 -1.34 -2.00
C ASP A 61 -10.53 -1.04 -0.49
N ASN A 62 -9.56 -1.48 0.31
CA ASN A 62 -9.53 -1.32 1.78
C ASN A 62 -8.41 -0.39 2.25
N MET A 63 -7.91 0.45 1.36
CA MET A 63 -6.71 1.22 1.61
C MET A 63 -6.97 2.59 2.22
N ILE A 64 -8.08 3.23 1.85
CA ILE A 64 -8.40 4.59 2.28
C ILE A 64 -9.71 4.59 3.04
N SER A 65 -9.65 5.03 4.30
CA SER A 65 -10.84 5.27 5.10
C SER A 65 -11.40 6.67 4.86
N ASN A 66 -12.65 6.91 5.28
CA ASN A 66 -13.22 8.25 5.27
C ASN A 66 -12.40 9.23 6.14
N THR A 67 -11.79 8.74 7.22
CA THR A 67 -10.91 9.56 8.06
C THR A 67 -9.65 9.98 7.31
N ASP A 68 -9.03 9.06 6.57
CA ASP A 68 -7.86 9.39 5.74
C ASP A 68 -8.19 10.44 4.68
N LEU A 69 -9.38 10.36 4.07
CA LEU A 69 -9.87 11.38 3.13
C LEU A 69 -10.04 12.74 3.80
N LEU A 70 -10.64 12.79 4.99
CA LEU A 70 -10.79 14.03 5.74
C LEU A 70 -9.43 14.62 6.09
N ASP A 71 -8.49 13.80 6.55
CA ASP A 71 -7.13 14.23 6.88
C ASP A 71 -6.44 14.87 5.66
N ILE A 72 -6.55 14.25 4.47
CA ILE A 72 -6.06 14.86 3.21
C ILE A 72 -6.73 16.21 2.98
N LEU A 73 -8.06 16.29 3.05
CA LEU A 73 -8.81 17.50 2.71
C LEU A 73 -8.61 18.66 3.70
N THR A 74 -8.15 18.40 4.92
CA THR A 74 -7.86 19.45 5.92
C THR A 74 -6.51 20.14 5.72
N VAL A 75 -5.60 19.54 4.95
CA VAL A 75 -4.31 20.15 4.62
C VAL A 75 -4.54 21.30 3.65
N THR A 76 -4.01 22.49 3.93
CA THR A 76 -4.25 23.68 3.10
C THR A 76 -3.38 23.70 1.84
N ASP A 77 -2.15 23.20 1.95
CA ASP A 77 -1.20 23.17 0.85
C ASP A 77 -1.45 21.98 -0.09
N TYR A 78 -1.50 22.23 -1.40
CA TYR A 78 -1.78 21.19 -2.39
C TYR A 78 -0.64 20.18 -2.56
N ALA A 79 0.63 20.59 -2.36
CA ALA A 79 1.76 19.66 -2.44
C ALA A 79 1.75 18.69 -1.26
N ASP A 80 1.51 19.21 -0.05
CA ASP A 80 1.32 18.40 1.15
C ASP A 80 0.09 17.50 1.05
N GLN A 81 -1.01 17.93 0.44
CA GLN A 81 -2.15 17.05 0.15
C GLN A 81 -1.75 15.87 -0.73
N ALA A 82 -1.00 16.13 -1.81
CA ALA A 82 -0.53 15.07 -2.71
C ALA A 82 0.43 14.10 -2.01
N MET A 83 1.37 14.62 -1.21
CA MET A 83 2.29 13.80 -0.43
C MET A 83 1.55 12.99 0.64
N LYS A 84 0.59 13.59 1.34
CA LYS A 84 -0.24 12.90 2.35
C LYS A 84 -1.05 11.76 1.73
N ALA A 85 -1.62 11.99 0.55
CA ALA A 85 -2.31 10.94 -0.18
C ALA A 85 -1.34 9.78 -0.44
N MET A 86 -0.15 10.02 -1.00
CA MET A 86 0.86 8.97 -1.22
C MET A 86 1.32 8.28 0.07
N GLU A 87 1.46 9.00 1.18
CA GLU A 87 1.83 8.41 2.48
C GLU A 87 0.80 7.37 2.95
N ILE A 88 -0.49 7.60 2.71
CA ILE A 88 -1.54 6.62 3.06
C ILE A 88 -1.35 5.33 2.27
N TYR A 89 -1.00 5.41 0.98
CA TYR A 89 -0.64 4.23 0.19
C TYR A 89 0.56 3.50 0.79
N VAL A 90 1.64 4.22 1.07
CA VAL A 90 2.85 3.62 1.63
C VAL A 90 2.56 2.95 2.96
N LYS A 91 1.81 3.61 3.84
CA LYS A 91 1.38 3.08 5.13
C LYS A 91 0.59 1.78 4.96
N HIS A 92 -0.32 1.73 3.98
CA HIS A 92 -1.05 0.50 3.67
C HIS A 92 -0.14 -0.63 3.21
N MET A 93 0.89 -0.33 2.41
CA MET A 93 1.84 -1.32 1.89
C MET A 93 2.80 -1.89 2.94
N VAL A 94 2.93 -1.24 4.10
CA VAL A 94 3.83 -1.69 5.18
C VAL A 94 3.12 -2.12 6.46
N ARG A 95 1.82 -1.86 6.61
CA ARG A 95 1.07 -2.09 7.87
C ARG A 95 1.07 -3.53 8.39
N PHE A 96 1.36 -4.51 7.52
CA PHE A 96 1.39 -5.93 7.88
C PHE A 96 2.79 -6.44 8.26
N GLY A 97 3.80 -5.57 8.25
CA GLY A 97 5.16 -5.90 8.62
C GLY A 97 6.03 -6.36 7.45
N VAL A 98 7.35 -6.40 7.71
CA VAL A 98 8.39 -6.65 6.71
C VAL A 98 8.17 -7.96 5.95
N GLU A 99 7.85 -9.04 6.66
CA GLU A 99 7.69 -10.37 6.05
C GLU A 99 6.56 -10.39 5.01
N MET A 100 5.40 -9.83 5.38
CA MET A 100 4.24 -9.75 4.49
C MET A 100 4.51 -8.83 3.30
N THR A 101 5.20 -7.70 3.52
CA THR A 101 5.61 -6.81 2.44
C THR A 101 6.57 -7.51 1.47
N ARG A 102 7.55 -8.27 1.95
CA ARG A 102 8.47 -9.04 1.08
C ARG A 102 7.72 -10.01 0.18
N GLU A 103 6.79 -10.77 0.74
CA GLU A 103 6.01 -11.75 -0.02
C GLU A 103 5.08 -11.08 -1.04
N ASN A 104 4.51 -9.93 -0.68
CA ASN A 104 3.79 -9.11 -1.64
C ASN A 104 4.67 -8.72 -2.83
N TYR A 105 5.90 -8.24 -2.60
CA TYR A 105 6.83 -7.90 -3.68
C TYR A 105 7.27 -9.15 -4.47
N ARG A 106 7.48 -10.29 -3.81
CA ARG A 106 7.82 -11.57 -4.47
C ARG A 106 6.73 -11.99 -5.47
N ILE A 107 5.47 -11.93 -5.07
CA ILE A 107 4.32 -12.25 -5.93
C ILE A 107 4.23 -11.28 -7.10
N HIS A 108 4.39 -9.98 -6.83
CA HIS A 108 4.32 -8.92 -7.84
C HIS A 108 5.44 -8.99 -8.88
N LEU A 109 6.68 -9.27 -8.45
CA LEU A 109 7.81 -9.50 -9.35
C LEU A 109 7.58 -10.70 -10.27
N ARG A 110 7.08 -11.82 -9.72
CA ARG A 110 6.72 -13.01 -10.52
C ARG A 110 5.65 -12.69 -11.56
N ASN A 111 4.71 -11.82 -11.21
CA ASN A 111 3.61 -11.40 -12.08
C ASN A 111 3.98 -10.22 -13.00
N GLN A 112 5.21 -9.69 -12.92
CA GLN A 112 5.71 -8.56 -13.73
C GLN A 112 4.88 -7.27 -13.60
N VAL A 113 4.36 -7.01 -12.40
CA VAL A 113 3.57 -5.80 -12.10
C VAL A 113 4.08 -5.18 -10.81
N LEU A 114 4.16 -3.85 -10.74
CA LEU A 114 4.54 -3.15 -9.50
C LEU A 114 3.44 -3.24 -8.44
N PRO A 115 3.78 -3.34 -7.14
CA PRO A 115 2.80 -3.30 -6.07
C PRO A 115 2.01 -1.98 -6.02
N LEU A 116 2.71 -0.84 -6.00
CA LEU A 116 2.09 0.47 -6.17
C LEU A 116 2.05 0.81 -7.66
N ASP A 117 0.90 0.55 -8.27
CA ASP A 117 0.59 0.82 -9.66
C ASP A 117 -0.55 1.86 -9.72
N LYS A 118 -0.26 3.02 -10.30
CA LYS A 118 -1.24 4.10 -10.49
C LYS A 118 -2.50 3.62 -11.21
N GLY A 119 -2.35 2.67 -12.14
CA GLY A 119 -3.42 2.04 -12.92
C GLY A 119 -4.51 1.37 -12.10
N LYS A 120 -4.19 0.96 -10.87
CA LYS A 120 -5.07 0.18 -10.01
C LYS A 120 -5.87 1.01 -9.01
N SER A 121 -5.63 2.32 -8.92
CA SER A 121 -6.33 3.18 -7.97
C SER A 121 -6.78 4.48 -8.64
N SER A 122 -8.10 4.74 -8.60
CA SER A 122 -8.67 5.97 -9.15
C SER A 122 -8.11 7.22 -8.47
N LEU A 123 -7.88 7.18 -7.15
CA LEU A 123 -7.27 8.29 -6.42
C LEU A 123 -5.83 8.56 -6.89
N LEU A 124 -4.99 7.53 -7.08
CA LEU A 124 -3.65 7.70 -7.67
C LEU A 124 -3.76 8.32 -9.05
N ASN A 125 -4.57 7.73 -9.93
CA ASN A 125 -4.61 8.10 -11.35
C ASN A 125 -5.30 9.44 -11.66
N SER A 126 -6.09 10.01 -10.75
CA SER A 126 -6.88 11.21 -11.04
C SER A 126 -6.67 12.34 -10.03
N ILE A 127 -6.70 12.04 -8.73
CA ILE A 127 -6.68 13.07 -7.70
C ILE A 127 -5.26 13.55 -7.45
N ILE A 128 -4.28 12.65 -7.35
CA ILE A 128 -2.89 13.07 -7.08
C ILE A 128 -2.32 13.96 -8.20
N PRO A 129 -2.45 13.64 -9.50
CA PRO A 129 -2.04 14.55 -10.57
C PRO A 129 -2.76 15.90 -10.50
N THR A 130 -4.05 15.90 -10.15
CA THR A 130 -4.81 17.15 -9.98
C THR A 130 -4.24 18.01 -8.84
N LEU A 131 -3.89 17.39 -7.70
CA LEU A 131 -3.27 18.09 -6.57
C LEU A 131 -1.88 18.62 -6.92
N VAL A 132 -1.06 17.79 -7.57
CA VAL A 132 0.26 18.19 -8.06
C VAL A 132 0.15 19.36 -9.03
N GLN A 133 -0.79 19.31 -9.97
CA GLN A 133 -0.99 20.42 -10.92
C GLN A 133 -1.41 21.71 -10.21
N ARG A 134 -2.34 21.64 -9.26
CA ARG A 134 -2.73 22.82 -8.47
C ARG A 134 -1.58 23.39 -7.65
N ALA A 135 -0.74 22.54 -7.08
CA ALA A 135 0.45 22.97 -6.35
C ALA A 135 1.47 23.64 -7.28
N LYS A 136 1.61 23.18 -8.52
CA LYS A 136 2.42 23.86 -9.56
C LYS A 136 1.84 25.21 -9.93
N ASP A 137 0.53 25.30 -10.15
CA ASP A 137 -0.16 26.55 -10.50
C ASP A 137 -0.05 27.59 -9.37
N ALA A 138 -0.05 27.13 -8.11
CA ALA A 138 0.19 27.94 -6.93
C ALA A 138 1.68 28.31 -6.72
N GLY A 139 2.60 27.72 -7.49
CA GLY A 139 4.03 27.98 -7.40
C GLY A 139 4.74 27.28 -6.24
N HIS A 140 4.12 26.26 -5.62
CA HIS A 140 4.67 25.50 -4.50
C HIS A 140 5.60 24.36 -4.95
N ILE A 141 5.39 23.86 -6.18
CA ILE A 141 6.21 22.82 -6.82
C ILE A 141 6.97 23.45 -8.00
N ASN A 142 8.30 23.44 -7.95
CA ASN A 142 9.14 24.01 -9.02
C ASN A 142 9.63 22.97 -10.04
N ASN A 143 9.35 21.68 -9.85
CA ASN A 143 9.75 20.67 -10.82
C ASN A 143 9.02 20.88 -12.17
N PRO A 144 9.75 21.01 -13.31
CA PRO A 144 9.14 21.30 -14.61
C PRO A 144 8.35 20.12 -15.21
N ALA A 145 8.60 18.88 -14.78
CA ALA A 145 7.94 17.68 -15.30
C ALA A 145 6.41 17.73 -15.15
N SER A 146 5.67 17.03 -16.02
CA SER A 146 4.20 17.00 -15.95
C SER A 146 3.70 16.42 -14.62
N ALA A 147 2.46 16.74 -14.22
CA ALA A 147 1.89 16.19 -12.99
C ALA A 147 1.80 14.65 -13.05
N GLU A 148 1.57 14.11 -14.24
CA GLU A 148 1.55 12.68 -14.54
C GLU A 148 2.95 12.06 -14.38
N ASP A 149 4.00 12.67 -14.94
CA ASP A 149 5.37 12.16 -14.79
C ASP A 149 5.85 12.24 -13.34
N LEU A 150 5.40 13.26 -12.60
CA LEU A 150 5.67 13.40 -11.17
C LEU A 150 4.97 12.29 -10.37
N LEU A 151 3.69 12.00 -10.63
CA LEU A 151 3.00 10.87 -10.02
C LEU A 151 3.75 9.55 -10.30
N ASP A 152 4.15 9.31 -11.55
CA ASP A 152 4.84 8.09 -11.96
C ASP A 152 6.14 7.93 -11.18
N SER A 153 6.89 9.01 -11.09
CA SER A 153 8.12 9.10 -10.31
C SER A 153 7.85 8.85 -8.82
N MET A 154 6.79 9.43 -8.26
CA MET A 154 6.40 9.21 -6.85
C MET A 154 6.07 7.73 -6.59
N CYS A 155 5.32 7.07 -7.47
CA CYS A 155 5.02 5.64 -7.36
C CYS A 155 6.28 4.77 -7.45
N ILE A 156 7.20 5.07 -8.39
CA ILE A 156 8.46 4.34 -8.55
C ILE A 156 9.35 4.52 -7.30
N ILE A 157 9.49 5.75 -6.83
CA ILE A 157 10.25 6.06 -5.60
C ILE A 157 9.65 5.33 -4.41
N ALA A 158 8.33 5.39 -4.21
CA ALA A 158 7.66 4.70 -3.12
C ALA A 158 7.91 3.18 -3.16
N ASN A 159 7.77 2.54 -4.34
CA ASN A 159 8.10 1.13 -4.50
C ASN A 159 9.57 0.85 -4.15
N GLY A 160 10.50 1.70 -4.60
CA GLY A 160 11.93 1.56 -4.30
C GLY A 160 12.25 1.69 -2.81
N VAL A 161 11.65 2.67 -2.12
CA VAL A 161 11.85 2.89 -0.69
C VAL A 161 11.25 1.74 0.13
N ILE A 162 10.04 1.29 -0.18
CA ILE A 162 9.42 0.14 0.50
C ILE A 162 10.22 -1.14 0.26
N LEU A 163 10.70 -1.38 -0.96
CA LEU A 163 11.55 -2.53 -1.25
C LEU A 163 12.85 -2.46 -0.43
N ASN A 164 13.51 -1.29 -0.40
CA ASN A 164 14.72 -1.09 0.39
C ASN A 164 14.47 -1.31 1.88
N TRP A 165 13.37 -0.79 2.42
CA TRP A 165 12.92 -1.02 3.79
C TRP A 165 12.73 -2.51 4.06
N ALA A 166 12.05 -3.20 3.15
CA ALA A 166 11.79 -4.62 3.27
C ALA A 166 13.08 -5.45 3.23
N VAL A 167 14.02 -5.19 2.30
CA VAL A 167 15.28 -5.98 2.23
C VAL A 167 16.26 -5.66 3.36
N THR A 168 16.11 -4.52 4.03
CA THR A 168 16.97 -4.12 5.15
C THR A 168 16.40 -4.51 6.53
N ASP A 169 15.37 -5.36 6.58
CA ASP A 169 14.69 -5.76 7.83
C ASP A 169 14.02 -4.59 8.57
N GLY A 170 13.51 -3.61 7.84
CA GLY A 170 12.75 -2.49 8.41
C GLY A 170 13.58 -1.51 9.23
N LYS A 171 14.84 -1.30 8.87
CA LYS A 171 15.83 -0.51 9.63
C LYS A 171 15.57 1.01 9.71
N PHE A 172 14.56 1.52 9.02
CA PHE A 172 14.25 2.94 8.99
C PHE A 172 12.75 3.20 8.91
N ASP A 173 12.34 4.43 9.19
CA ASP A 173 10.95 4.87 9.00
C ASP A 173 10.67 5.09 7.50
N VAL A 174 9.83 4.24 6.95
CA VAL A 174 9.50 4.26 5.52
C VAL A 174 8.73 5.52 5.11
N LEU A 175 7.91 6.09 6.00
CA LEU A 175 7.11 7.27 5.70
C LEU A 175 7.97 8.52 5.70
N GLU A 176 8.86 8.65 6.69
CA GLU A 176 9.85 9.73 6.73
C GLU A 176 10.75 9.71 5.49
N GLU A 177 11.26 8.52 5.13
CA GLU A 177 12.14 8.38 3.97
C GLU A 177 11.40 8.67 2.66
N VAL A 178 10.17 8.18 2.47
CA VAL A 178 9.36 8.51 1.29
C VAL A 178 9.09 10.01 1.19
N ARG A 179 8.65 10.65 2.28
CA ARG A 179 8.39 12.09 2.31
C ARG A 179 9.61 12.89 1.87
N LYS A 180 10.77 12.60 2.46
CA LYS A 180 12.05 13.22 2.08
C LYS A 180 12.36 13.06 0.59
N ARG A 181 12.12 11.89 -0.01
CA ARG A 181 12.33 11.68 -1.45
C ARG A 181 11.35 12.47 -2.31
N PHE A 182 10.11 12.63 -1.86
CA PHE A 182 9.13 13.45 -2.57
C PHE A 182 9.45 14.93 -2.49
N GLU A 183 9.86 15.46 -1.34
CA GLU A 183 10.31 16.85 -1.21
C GLU A 183 11.46 17.16 -2.20
N ILE A 184 12.44 16.24 -2.31
CA ILE A 184 13.53 16.33 -3.29
C ILE A 184 13.00 16.28 -4.73
N LEU A 185 12.09 15.35 -5.04
CA LEU A 185 11.53 15.20 -6.37
C LEU A 185 10.72 16.44 -6.78
N LEU A 186 9.86 16.95 -5.91
CA LEU A 186 8.93 18.02 -6.21
C LEU A 186 9.61 19.40 -6.23
N VAL A 187 10.80 19.53 -5.63
CA VAL A 187 11.53 20.80 -5.54
C VAL A 187 10.63 21.86 -4.89
N LEU A 188 10.20 21.55 -3.67
CA LEU A 188 9.35 22.45 -2.90
C LEU A 188 10.06 23.78 -2.69
N LYS A 189 9.29 24.86 -2.71
CA LYS A 189 9.81 26.19 -2.43
C LYS A 189 9.84 26.39 -0.91
N ASP A 190 10.93 26.93 -0.39
CA ASP A 190 10.94 27.47 0.96
C ASP A 190 10.02 28.71 0.98
N GLU A 191 9.18 28.82 2.02
CA GLU A 191 8.26 29.96 2.25
C GLU A 191 8.97 31.32 2.31
#